data_AF-A0A133PWZ0-F1
#
_entry.id   AF-A0A133PWZ0-F1
#
_cell.length_a   1.000
_cell.length_b   1.000
_cell.length_c   1.000
_cell.angle_alpha   90.00
_cell.angle_beta   90.00
_cell.angle_gamma   90.00
#
_symmetry.space_group_name_H-M   'P 1'
#
loop_
_entity.id
_entity.type
_entity.pdbx_description
1 polymer ?
#
loop_
_entity_poly.entity_id
_entity_poly.type
_entity_poly.pdbx_seq_one_letter_code
_entity_poly.pdbx_strand_id
1 'polypeptide(L)'
;VDTTQGNIKEQVANTVRSAMKHYTFCSLGELNAVLRKYNLAVEEVKTEYRGKRYDGLVYVPTDDKGNKVSTPIHASDIGRGVGYAAVQNKMLKSKQEIKPLIPTVRRKVLEAMRTSPDTEEKLRQRLEEQGLRVVIRKNDNGRIYGITFIDDKEGIALNGSRLGKGYAANVFNAYLSNPAHNPFLDESLYG
;
A
#
# COMPACT_ATOMS: atom_id res chain seq x y z
N VAL A 1 12.44 2.16 10.14
CA VAL A 1 12.30 2.57 11.55
C VAL A 1 13.05 1.54 12.36
N ASP A 2 14.05 1.99 13.09
CA ASP A 2 14.92 1.14 13.88
C ASP A 2 14.54 1.26 15.36
N THR A 3 14.05 0.16 15.93
CA THR A 3 13.60 0.08 17.33
C THR A 3 14.73 0.02 18.34
N THR A 4 15.96 -0.22 17.89
CA THR A 4 17.15 -0.24 18.76
C THR A 4 17.66 1.17 19.06
N GLN A 5 17.24 2.17 18.28
CA GLN A 5 17.61 3.57 18.46
C GLN A 5 16.62 4.28 19.39
N GLY A 6 17.13 5.06 20.34
CA GLY A 6 16.34 5.75 21.38
C GLY A 6 15.43 6.89 20.89
N ASN A 7 15.34 7.14 19.58
CA ASN A 7 14.57 8.25 18.97
C ASN A 7 13.41 7.78 18.07
N ILE A 8 12.82 6.61 18.35
CA ILE A 8 11.75 6.00 17.54
C ILE A 8 10.61 6.96 17.13
N LYS A 9 10.14 7.82 18.05
CA LYS A 9 9.03 8.76 17.78
C LYS A 9 9.41 9.76 16.68
N GLU A 10 10.64 10.25 16.69
CA GLU A 10 11.17 11.16 15.67
C GLU A 10 11.30 10.46 14.32
N GLN A 11 11.85 9.24 14.29
CA GLN A 11 11.96 8.44 13.07
C GLN A 11 10.59 8.19 12.43
N VAL A 12 9.60 7.81 13.24
CA VAL A 12 8.22 7.62 12.79
C VAL A 12 7.64 8.93 12.25
N ALA A 13 7.82 10.04 12.97
CA ALA A 13 7.32 11.35 12.53
C ALA A 13 7.88 11.74 11.15
N ASN A 14 9.20 11.62 10.97
CA ASN A 14 9.88 12.00 9.74
C ASN A 14 9.49 11.08 8.58
N THR A 15 9.43 9.77 8.82
CA THR A 15 9.01 8.78 7.83
C THR A 15 7.58 9.05 7.34
N VAL A 16 6.63 9.22 8.26
CA VAL A 16 5.23 9.43 7.91
C VAL A 16 5.04 10.77 7.21
N ARG A 17 5.66 11.86 7.71
CA ARG A 17 5.55 13.18 7.04
C ARG A 17 6.15 13.16 5.64
N SER A 18 7.27 12.48 5.44
CA SER A 18 7.87 12.28 4.12
C SER A 18 6.92 11.51 3.20
N ALA A 19 6.34 10.40 3.68
CA ALA A 19 5.38 9.61 2.91
C ALA A 19 4.10 10.41 2.56
N MET A 20 3.56 11.17 3.51
CA MET A 20 2.39 12.03 3.33
C MET A 20 2.62 13.15 2.29
N LYS A 21 3.86 13.66 2.22
CA LYS A 21 4.26 14.71 1.27
C LYS A 21 4.48 14.15 -0.13
N HIS A 22 5.19 13.02 -0.24
CA HIS A 22 5.59 12.45 -1.53
C HIS A 22 4.47 11.65 -2.19
N TYR A 23 3.74 10.83 -1.44
CA TYR A 23 2.82 9.87 -2.02
C TYR A 23 1.39 10.40 -2.15
N THR A 24 0.73 9.98 -3.21
CA THR A 24 -0.70 10.08 -3.47
C THR A 24 -1.32 8.71 -3.24
N PHE A 25 -2.20 8.62 -2.25
CA PHE A 25 -2.85 7.38 -1.83
C PHE A 25 -4.26 7.68 -1.30
N CYS A 26 -5.18 6.73 -1.40
CA CYS A 26 -6.60 6.96 -1.14
C CYS A 26 -7.18 6.07 -0.03
N SER A 27 -6.34 5.31 0.67
CA SER A 27 -6.72 4.41 1.77
C SER A 27 -5.53 4.16 2.69
N LEU A 28 -5.82 3.77 3.94
CA LEU A 28 -4.78 3.33 4.88
C LEU A 28 -4.05 2.08 4.40
N GLY A 29 -4.71 1.19 3.68
CA GLY A 29 -4.05 0.03 3.06
C GLY A 29 -2.97 0.42 2.05
N GLU A 30 -3.19 1.49 1.28
CA GLU A 30 -2.21 2.04 0.34
C GLU A 30 -1.08 2.77 1.09
N LEU A 31 -1.40 3.53 2.14
CA LEU A 31 -0.38 4.12 3.01
C LEU A 31 0.48 3.05 3.68
N ASN A 32 -0.11 1.97 4.20
CA ASN A 32 0.61 0.83 4.76
C ASN A 32 1.53 0.16 3.73
N ALA A 33 1.10 0.04 2.48
CA ALA A 33 1.93 -0.53 1.42
C ALA A 33 3.17 0.35 1.14
N VAL A 34 3.04 1.68 1.25
CA VAL A 34 4.17 2.62 1.20
C VAL A 34 5.05 2.46 2.44
N LEU A 35 4.48 2.50 3.64
CA LEU A 35 5.22 2.47 4.91
C LEU A 35 5.96 1.15 5.17
N ARG A 36 5.53 0.05 4.53
CA ARG A 36 6.18 -1.27 4.65
C ARG A 36 7.68 -1.23 4.35
N LYS A 37 8.15 -0.42 3.39
CA LYS A 37 9.60 -0.32 3.08
C LYS A 37 10.41 0.34 4.20
N TYR A 38 9.73 0.98 5.14
CA TYR A 38 10.32 1.62 6.31
C TYR A 38 10.08 0.82 7.59
N ASN A 39 9.61 -0.42 7.49
CA ASN A 39 9.33 -1.29 8.64
C ASN A 39 8.35 -0.62 9.61
N LEU A 40 7.26 -0.09 9.05
CA LEU A 40 6.24 0.67 9.79
C LEU A 40 4.84 0.36 9.25
N ALA A 41 3.91 0.17 10.17
CA ALA A 41 2.48 0.06 9.89
C ALA A 41 1.70 1.19 10.59
N VAL A 42 0.54 1.52 10.05
CA VAL A 42 -0.46 2.42 10.64
C VAL A 42 -1.78 1.69 10.81
N GLU A 43 -2.40 1.86 11.97
CA GLU A 43 -3.67 1.24 12.32
C GLU A 43 -4.63 2.28 12.87
N GLU A 44 -5.90 2.16 12.49
CA GLU A 44 -6.98 2.90 13.13
C GLU A 44 -7.29 2.29 14.49
N VAL A 45 -7.39 3.15 15.49
CA VAL A 45 -7.80 2.78 16.84
C VAL A 45 -8.95 3.67 17.26
N LYS A 46 -9.86 3.12 18.06
CA LYS A 46 -10.87 3.92 18.77
C LYS A 46 -10.31 4.22 20.15
N THR A 47 -10.07 5.49 20.43
CA THR A 47 -9.66 5.95 21.76
C THR A 47 -10.84 6.59 22.47
N GLU A 48 -10.85 6.52 23.80
CA GLU A 48 -11.83 7.23 24.62
C GLU A 48 -11.10 8.30 25.45
N TYR A 49 -11.62 9.52 25.42
CA TYR A 49 -11.12 10.61 26.26
C TYR A 49 -12.29 11.39 26.84
N ARG A 50 -12.35 11.46 28.18
CA ARG A 50 -13.44 12.10 28.94
C ARG A 50 -14.84 11.63 28.50
N GLY A 51 -15.01 10.31 28.33
CA GLY A 51 -16.29 9.70 27.93
C GLY A 51 -16.67 9.89 26.45
N LYS A 52 -15.81 10.54 25.64
CA LYS A 52 -16.02 10.70 24.19
C LYS A 52 -15.10 9.75 23.43
N ARG A 53 -15.66 9.03 22.47
CA ARG A 53 -14.92 8.17 21.54
C ARG A 53 -14.37 9.00 20.38
N TYR A 54 -13.11 8.77 20.05
CA TYR A 54 -12.39 9.41 18.95
C TYR A 54 -11.72 8.36 18.09
N ASP A 55 -11.76 8.57 16.78
CA ASP A 55 -10.94 7.80 15.85
C ASP A 55 -9.52 8.37 15.86
N GLY A 56 -8.55 7.50 16.15
CA GLY A 56 -7.13 7.79 16.24
C GLY A 56 -6.33 6.90 15.32
N LEU A 57 -5.04 7.22 15.19
CA LEU A 57 -4.07 6.35 14.54
C LEU A 57 -2.99 5.97 15.54
N VAL A 58 -2.52 4.73 15.43
CA VAL A 58 -1.26 4.29 16.01
C VAL A 58 -0.30 3.88 14.92
N TYR A 59 0.98 4.05 15.18
CA TYR A 59 2.06 3.62 14.30
C TYR A 59 2.83 2.50 14.98
N VAL A 60 3.04 1.40 14.27
CA VAL A 60 3.64 0.17 14.81
C VAL A 60 4.87 -0.19 13.98
N PRO A 61 6.07 -0.13 14.56
CA PRO A 61 7.26 -0.72 13.95
C PRO A 61 7.05 -2.20 13.62
N THR A 62 7.55 -2.62 12.46
CA THR A 62 7.44 -4.00 11.98
C THR A 62 8.82 -4.60 11.69
N ASP A 63 8.89 -5.92 11.53
CA ASP A 63 10.02 -6.55 10.86
C ASP A 63 9.88 -6.45 9.33
N ASP A 64 10.85 -7.01 8.59
CA ASP A 64 10.87 -7.02 7.12
C ASP A 64 9.75 -7.88 6.51
N LYS A 65 9.18 -8.81 7.31
CA LYS A 65 8.02 -9.62 6.90
C LYS A 65 6.71 -8.84 7.08
N GLY A 66 6.72 -7.80 7.92
CA GLY A 66 5.56 -6.98 8.28
C GLY A 66 4.93 -7.37 9.62
N ASN A 67 5.57 -8.23 10.40
CA ASN A 67 5.11 -8.58 11.75
C ASN A 67 5.40 -7.43 12.71
N LYS A 68 4.49 -7.14 13.65
CA LYS A 68 4.68 -6.09 14.66
C LYS A 68 5.77 -6.49 15.64
N VAL A 69 6.76 -5.63 15.87
CA VAL A 69 7.91 -5.91 16.73
C VAL A 69 8.02 -5.02 17.97
N SER A 70 7.10 -4.06 18.13
CA SER A 70 7.05 -3.21 19.31
C SER A 70 5.64 -2.73 19.63
N THR A 71 5.49 -2.10 20.79
CA THR A 71 4.23 -1.45 21.18
C THR A 71 3.85 -0.35 20.18
N PRO A 72 2.57 -0.26 19.79
CA PRO A 72 2.05 0.84 18.99
C PRO A 72 2.30 2.20 19.65
N ILE A 73 2.65 3.21 18.85
CA ILE A 73 2.83 4.59 19.28
C ILE A 73 1.62 5.39 18.81
N HIS A 74 0.90 6.02 19.74
CA HIS A 74 -0.22 6.89 19.38
C HIS A 74 0.27 8.08 18.55
N ALA A 75 -0.47 8.41 17.49
CA ALA A 75 -0.17 9.58 16.65
C ALA A 75 -0.16 10.89 17.46
N SER A 76 -0.98 10.98 18.53
CA SER A 76 -0.98 12.10 19.48
C SER A 76 0.37 12.29 20.18
N ASP A 77 1.11 11.20 20.40
CA ASP A 77 2.39 11.22 21.11
C ASP A 77 3.58 11.50 20.17
N ILE A 78 3.33 11.50 18.86
CA ILE A 78 4.32 11.77 17.81
C ILE A 78 4.26 13.25 17.39
N GLY A 79 3.05 13.79 17.26
CA GLY A 79 2.82 15.21 17.00
C GLY A 79 2.00 15.48 15.73
N ARG A 80 2.04 16.74 15.27
CA ARG A 80 1.17 17.20 14.16
C ARG A 80 1.55 16.56 12.83
N GLY A 81 0.57 16.46 11.93
CA GLY A 81 0.74 16.00 10.54
C GLY A 81 0.71 14.48 10.35
N VAL A 82 0.62 13.69 11.43
CA VAL A 82 0.53 12.22 11.39
C VAL A 82 -0.74 11.69 12.08
N GLY A 83 -1.61 12.59 12.55
CA GLY A 83 -2.87 12.21 13.19
C GLY A 83 -3.95 11.79 12.19
N TYR A 84 -4.99 11.15 12.71
CA TYR A 84 -6.15 10.68 11.93
C TYR A 84 -6.68 11.73 10.95
N ALA A 85 -7.01 12.93 11.42
CA ALA A 85 -7.53 14.01 10.57
C ALA A 85 -6.56 14.41 9.43
N ALA A 86 -5.25 14.41 9.67
CA ALA A 86 -4.27 14.74 8.64
C ALA A 86 -4.24 13.66 7.53
N VAL A 87 -4.26 12.39 7.91
CA VAL A 87 -4.28 11.26 6.98
C VAL A 87 -5.60 11.20 6.21
N GLN A 88 -6.74 11.39 6.87
CA GLN A 88 -8.05 11.45 6.21
C GLN A 88 -8.12 12.60 5.18
N ASN A 89 -7.66 13.80 5.56
CA ASN A 89 -7.62 14.95 4.65
C ASN A 89 -6.71 14.72 3.44
N LYS A 90 -5.54 14.07 3.63
CA LYS A 90 -4.66 13.68 2.52
C LYS A 90 -5.36 12.70 1.59
N MET A 91 -5.96 11.62 2.13
CA MET A 91 -6.70 10.64 1.33
C MET A 91 -7.84 11.27 0.55
N LEU A 92 -8.56 12.24 1.13
CA LEU A 92 -9.63 12.96 0.45
C LEU A 92 -9.12 13.76 -0.75
N LYS A 93 -8.02 14.52 -0.59
CA LYS A 93 -7.39 15.28 -1.68
C LYS A 93 -6.88 14.36 -2.78
N SER A 94 -6.21 13.28 -2.39
CA SER A 94 -5.62 12.31 -3.32
C SER A 94 -6.65 11.58 -4.19
N LYS A 95 -7.93 11.48 -3.78
CA LYS A 95 -8.99 10.89 -4.63
C LYS A 95 -9.16 11.60 -5.97
N GLN A 96 -8.88 12.90 -6.07
CA GLN A 96 -8.96 13.63 -7.34
C GLN A 96 -7.61 13.60 -8.07
N GLU A 97 -6.51 13.80 -7.35
CA GLU A 97 -5.14 13.80 -7.88
C GLU A 97 -4.78 12.48 -8.57
N ILE A 98 -5.31 11.35 -8.08
CA ILE A 98 -4.95 10.03 -8.58
C ILE A 98 -5.61 9.65 -9.90
N LYS A 99 -6.76 10.24 -10.24
CA LYS A 99 -7.55 9.90 -11.44
C LYS A 99 -6.73 9.96 -12.73
N PRO A 100 -6.00 11.05 -13.03
CA PRO A 100 -5.19 11.13 -14.25
C PRO A 100 -4.00 10.15 -14.25
N LEU A 101 -3.61 9.61 -13.10
CA LEU A 101 -2.44 8.73 -12.96
C LEU A 101 -2.79 7.24 -13.15
N ILE A 102 -4.07 6.87 -12.99
CA ILE A 102 -4.55 5.49 -13.13
C ILE A 102 -4.17 4.85 -14.48
N PRO A 103 -4.34 5.51 -15.65
CA PRO A 103 -4.00 4.93 -16.94
C PRO A 103 -2.52 4.53 -17.06
N THR A 104 -1.61 5.35 -16.53
CA THR A 104 -0.17 5.07 -16.54
C THR A 104 0.17 3.82 -15.74
N VAL A 105 -0.38 3.69 -14.53
CA VAL A 105 -0.15 2.50 -13.68
C VAL A 105 -0.80 1.26 -14.30
N ARG A 106 -2.02 1.38 -14.86
CA ARG A 106 -2.67 0.29 -15.61
C ARG A 106 -1.80 -0.24 -16.73
N ARG A 107 -1.28 0.65 -17.58
CA ARG A 107 -0.44 0.29 -18.72
C ARG A 107 0.79 -0.51 -18.26
N LYS A 108 1.52 -0.01 -17.26
CA LYS A 108 2.70 -0.69 -16.69
C LYS A 108 2.35 -2.08 -16.13
N VAL A 109 1.24 -2.20 -15.40
CA VAL A 109 0.77 -3.50 -14.87
C VAL A 109 0.39 -4.45 -15.99
N LEU A 110 -0.32 -3.96 -17.01
CA LEU A 110 -0.73 -4.75 -18.17
C LEU A 110 0.49 -5.25 -18.95
N GLU A 111 1.46 -4.39 -19.22
CA GLU A 111 2.73 -4.75 -19.86
C GLU A 111 3.46 -5.85 -19.09
N ALA A 112 3.59 -5.71 -17.77
CA ALA A 112 4.18 -6.75 -16.93
C ALA A 112 3.40 -8.08 -17.01
N MET A 113 2.07 -8.04 -16.93
CA MET A 113 1.23 -9.24 -16.97
C MET A 113 1.23 -9.93 -18.33
N ARG A 114 1.39 -9.19 -19.45
CA ARG A 114 1.49 -9.76 -20.80
C ARG A 114 2.76 -10.57 -21.03
N THR A 115 3.76 -10.45 -20.15
CA THR A 115 4.93 -11.35 -20.14
C THR A 115 4.64 -12.71 -19.48
N SER A 116 3.41 -12.92 -19.00
CA SER A 116 2.93 -14.14 -18.35
C SER A 116 3.83 -14.64 -17.20
N PRO A 117 4.04 -13.83 -16.14
CA PRO A 117 4.80 -14.26 -14.97
C PRO A 117 4.05 -15.34 -14.18
N ASP A 118 4.56 -16.57 -14.22
CA ASP A 118 3.94 -17.76 -13.59
C ASP A 118 4.11 -17.87 -12.06
N THR A 119 4.85 -16.94 -11.45
CA THR A 119 5.20 -16.92 -10.01
C THR A 119 5.16 -15.49 -9.46
N GLU A 120 5.02 -15.34 -8.15
CA GLU A 120 5.01 -14.01 -7.52
C GLU A 120 6.35 -13.30 -7.64
N GLU A 121 7.45 -14.06 -7.59
CA GLU A 121 8.81 -13.56 -7.75
C GLU A 121 8.99 -12.98 -9.16
N LYS A 122 8.58 -13.72 -10.20
CA LYS A 122 8.61 -13.20 -11.58
C LYS A 122 7.67 -12.01 -11.75
N LEU A 123 6.48 -12.02 -11.15
CA LEU A 123 5.56 -10.88 -11.20
C LEU A 123 6.20 -9.63 -10.60
N ARG A 124 6.83 -9.75 -9.43
CA ARG A 124 7.56 -8.65 -8.78
C ARG A 124 8.65 -8.12 -9.68
N GLN A 125 9.49 -9.01 -10.22
CA GLN A 125 10.57 -8.64 -11.13
C GLN A 125 10.04 -7.87 -12.35
N ARG A 126 9.00 -8.37 -13.02
CA ARG A 126 8.41 -7.72 -14.21
C ARG A 126 7.81 -6.36 -13.90
N LEU A 127 7.21 -6.20 -12.71
CA LEU A 127 6.70 -4.90 -12.28
C LEU A 127 7.85 -3.94 -11.95
N GLU A 128 8.92 -4.41 -11.31
CA GLU A 128 10.11 -3.61 -11.01
C GLU A 128 10.81 -3.12 -12.28
N GLU A 129 10.87 -3.96 -13.33
CA GLU A 129 11.33 -3.57 -14.68
C GLU A 129 10.49 -2.42 -15.27
N GLN A 130 9.21 -2.30 -14.88
CA GLN A 130 8.32 -1.19 -15.25
C GLN A 130 8.36 0.00 -14.25
N GLY A 131 9.26 -0.04 -13.27
CA GLY A 131 9.38 0.94 -12.20
C GLY A 131 8.24 0.89 -11.18
N LEU A 132 7.57 -0.26 -11.04
CA LEU A 132 6.53 -0.48 -10.04
C LEU A 132 6.98 -1.49 -8.99
N ARG A 133 6.94 -1.08 -7.73
CA ARG A 133 6.97 -2.01 -6.60
C ARG A 133 5.56 -2.54 -6.34
N VAL A 134 5.45 -3.79 -5.88
CA VAL A 134 4.16 -4.40 -5.55
C VAL A 134 4.12 -4.97 -4.13
N VAL A 135 3.06 -4.68 -3.40
CA VAL A 135 2.75 -5.30 -2.12
C VAL A 135 1.56 -6.23 -2.30
N ILE A 136 1.81 -7.53 -2.14
CA ILE A 136 0.81 -8.60 -2.22
C ILE A 136 0.49 -9.02 -0.78
N ARG A 137 -0.80 -9.01 -0.42
CA ARG A 137 -1.31 -9.44 0.90
C ARG A 137 -2.07 -10.74 0.73
N LYS A 138 -1.70 -11.72 1.56
CA LYS A 138 -2.29 -13.06 1.59
C LYS A 138 -2.94 -13.33 2.94
N ASN A 139 -4.00 -14.12 2.93
CA ASN A 139 -4.51 -14.73 4.15
C ASN A 139 -3.73 -16.01 4.50
N ASP A 140 -4.10 -16.66 5.59
CA ASP A 140 -3.42 -17.87 6.09
C ASP A 140 -3.46 -19.06 5.12
N ASN A 141 -4.45 -19.09 4.22
CA ASN A 141 -4.57 -20.10 3.17
C ASN A 141 -3.76 -19.74 1.90
N GLY A 142 -2.94 -18.69 1.94
CA GLY A 142 -2.15 -18.23 0.80
C GLY A 142 -2.93 -17.45 -0.25
N ARG A 143 -4.25 -17.24 -0.08
CA ARG A 143 -5.09 -16.50 -1.03
C ARG A 143 -4.73 -15.03 -1.03
N ILE A 144 -4.42 -14.49 -2.20
CA ILE A 144 -4.22 -13.06 -2.39
C ILE A 144 -5.56 -12.34 -2.23
N TYR A 145 -5.67 -11.51 -1.20
CA TYR A 145 -6.86 -10.69 -0.94
C TYR A 145 -6.60 -9.20 -1.18
N GLY A 146 -5.34 -8.80 -1.29
CA GLY A 146 -4.94 -7.43 -1.57
C GLY A 146 -3.70 -7.36 -2.44
N ILE A 147 -3.69 -6.45 -3.40
CA ILE A 147 -2.53 -6.11 -4.21
C ILE A 147 -2.46 -4.59 -4.33
N THR A 148 -1.29 -4.02 -4.09
CA THR A 148 -1.05 -2.58 -4.17
C THR A 148 0.19 -2.32 -5.01
N PHE A 149 0.07 -1.50 -6.03
CA PHE A 149 1.13 -1.07 -6.94
C PHE A 149 1.65 0.29 -6.50
N ILE A 150 2.97 0.45 -6.50
CA ILE A 150 3.63 1.64 -5.99
C ILE A 150 4.65 2.12 -7.02
N ASP A 151 4.46 3.34 -7.51
CA ASP A 151 5.48 4.06 -8.26
C ASP A 151 6.20 4.97 -7.27
N ASP A 152 7.39 4.54 -6.81
CA ASP A 152 8.16 5.28 -5.82
C ASP A 152 8.72 6.59 -6.40
N LYS A 153 8.92 6.68 -7.72
CA LYS A 153 9.40 7.89 -8.39
C LYS A 153 8.31 8.95 -8.47
N GLU A 154 7.15 8.57 -8.99
CA GLU A 154 6.01 9.48 -9.16
C GLU A 154 5.21 9.68 -7.86
N GLY A 155 5.54 8.93 -6.80
CA GLY A 155 4.86 9.04 -5.51
C GLY A 155 3.41 8.56 -5.59
N ILE A 156 3.16 7.38 -6.17
CA ILE A 156 1.81 6.84 -6.35
C ILE A 156 1.68 5.52 -5.60
N ALA A 157 0.59 5.32 -4.86
CA ALA A 157 0.23 4.02 -4.31
C ALA A 157 -1.24 3.70 -4.59
N LEU A 158 -1.48 2.63 -5.34
CA LEU A 158 -2.80 2.25 -5.84
C LEU A 158 -3.09 0.78 -5.59
N ASN A 159 -4.17 0.51 -4.86
CA ASN A 159 -4.75 -0.83 -4.81
C ASN A 159 -5.22 -1.24 -6.21
N GLY A 160 -5.02 -2.51 -6.57
CA GLY A 160 -5.41 -3.03 -7.87
C GLY A 160 -6.90 -2.81 -8.19
N SER A 161 -7.77 -2.88 -7.17
CA SER A 161 -9.21 -2.59 -7.35
C SER A 161 -9.50 -1.15 -7.81
N ARG A 162 -8.62 -0.18 -7.56
CA ARG A 162 -8.75 1.19 -8.10
C ARG A 162 -8.32 1.30 -9.55
N LEU A 163 -7.47 0.39 -10.01
CA LEU A 163 -7.17 0.21 -11.42
C LEU A 163 -8.32 -0.52 -12.14
N GLY A 164 -9.44 -0.84 -11.49
CA GLY A 164 -10.61 -1.47 -12.12
C GLY A 164 -10.70 -2.98 -11.88
N LYS A 165 -11.84 -3.56 -12.26
CA LYS A 165 -12.19 -4.95 -11.92
C LYS A 165 -11.16 -5.98 -12.41
N GLY A 166 -10.60 -5.78 -13.60
CA GLY A 166 -9.57 -6.65 -14.18
C GLY A 166 -8.21 -6.61 -13.45
N TYR A 167 -8.00 -5.62 -12.58
CA TYR A 167 -6.76 -5.47 -11.82
C TYR A 167 -6.96 -5.76 -10.33
N ALA A 168 -8.13 -6.27 -9.93
CA ALA A 168 -8.40 -6.62 -8.54
C ALA A 168 -7.59 -7.86 -8.11
N ALA A 169 -7.33 -7.96 -6.80
CA ALA A 169 -6.50 -9.01 -6.19
C ALA A 169 -6.94 -10.44 -6.58
N ASN A 170 -8.24 -10.68 -6.76
CA ASN A 170 -8.78 -11.97 -7.16
C ASN A 170 -8.35 -12.40 -8.57
N VAL A 171 -8.10 -11.45 -9.48
CA VAL A 171 -7.61 -11.76 -10.84
C VAL A 171 -6.18 -12.30 -10.77
N PHE A 172 -5.31 -11.62 -10.01
CA PHE A 172 -3.94 -12.09 -9.76
C PHE A 172 -3.92 -13.41 -9.00
N ASN A 173 -4.80 -13.58 -8.00
CA ASN A 173 -4.92 -14.85 -7.28
C ASN A 173 -5.27 -16.01 -8.22
N ALA A 174 -6.29 -15.83 -9.07
CA ALA A 174 -6.76 -16.86 -9.99
C ALA A 174 -5.66 -17.23 -11.00
N TYR A 175 -5.01 -16.21 -11.59
CA TYR A 175 -3.93 -16.42 -12.53
C TYR A 175 -2.73 -17.14 -11.91
N LEU A 176 -2.22 -16.68 -10.75
CA LEU A 176 -1.06 -17.30 -10.11
C LEU A 176 -1.36 -18.69 -9.54
N SER A 177 -2.63 -19.01 -9.28
CA SER A 177 -3.04 -20.37 -8.88
C SER A 177 -3.13 -21.34 -10.07
N ASN A 178 -3.38 -20.83 -11.29
CA ASN A 178 -3.39 -21.60 -12.53
C ASN A 178 -2.91 -20.73 -13.72
N PRO A 179 -1.58 -20.64 -13.93
CA PRO A 179 -1.01 -19.73 -14.94
C PRO A 179 -1.31 -20.12 -16.40
N ALA A 180 -1.98 -21.26 -16.65
CA ALA A 180 -2.28 -21.76 -18.00
C ALA A 180 -3.20 -20.81 -18.80
N HIS A 181 -4.01 -20.00 -18.11
CA HIS A 181 -4.89 -19.01 -18.74
C HIS A 181 -4.62 -17.63 -18.18
N ASN A 182 -3.94 -16.78 -18.96
CA ASN A 182 -3.64 -15.40 -18.59
C ASN A 182 -4.73 -14.45 -19.09
N PRO A 183 -5.61 -13.92 -18.22
CA PRO A 183 -6.69 -13.04 -18.65
C PRO A 183 -6.19 -11.70 -19.21
N PHE A 184 -4.96 -11.29 -18.88
CA PHE A 184 -4.38 -10.02 -19.34
C PHE A 184 -3.97 -10.01 -20.82
N LEU A 185 -4.03 -11.18 -21.47
CA LEU A 185 -3.86 -11.32 -22.93
C LEU A 185 -5.16 -11.06 -23.71
N ASP A 186 -6.31 -11.00 -23.03
CA ASP A 186 -7.60 -10.75 -23.69
C ASP A 186 -7.76 -9.26 -24.03
N GLU A 187 -7.61 -8.94 -25.31
CA GLU A 187 -7.78 -7.57 -25.83
C GLU A 187 -9.22 -7.05 -25.70
N SER A 188 -10.23 -7.92 -25.60
CA SER A 188 -11.61 -7.45 -25.36
C SER A 188 -11.83 -6.93 -23.94
N LEU A 189 -10.98 -7.34 -23.00
CA LEU A 189 -11.04 -6.94 -21.59
C LEU A 189 -10.08 -5.80 -21.23
N TYR A 190 -8.96 -5.68 -21.97
CA TYR A 190 -7.85 -4.77 -21.64
C TYR A 190 -7.31 -3.96 -22.83
N GLY A 191 -7.91 -4.07 -24.02
CA GLY A 191 -7.59 -3.29 -25.22
C GLY A 191 -8.31 -1.94 -25.28
#